data_AF-A0A1Y2VF65-F1
#
_entry.id   AF-A0A1Y2VF65-F1
#
_cell.length_a   1.000
_cell.length_b   1.000
_cell.length_c   1.000
_cell.angle_alpha   90.00
_cell.angle_beta   90.00
_cell.angle_gamma   90.00
#
_symmetry.space_group_name_H-M   'P 1'
#
loop_
_entity.id
_entity.type
_entity.pdbx_description
1 polymer ?
#
loop_
_entity_poly.entity_id
_entity_poly.type
_entity_poly.pdbx_seq_one_letter_code
_entity_poly.pdbx_strand_id
1 'polypeptide(L)'
;MGMPVIPPDRPIRRIPNDRFPMNPYGWQEYCVCFATLLFTGLHVLGWNFSFPTALERMLWRVSSLLLFCVTATFWVLETMASWKRLGRWKWIYLRLTDRKRLAEYEKARSERLNQQEAREPTQLPLPWEFWTILPIAILYGVARLYLIVEAFLELRALDGTAFVNVEWSDFLPHI
;
A
#
# COMPACT_ATOMS: atom_id res chain seq x y z
N MET A 1 -24.60 5.98 0.33
CA MET A 1 -24.58 4.62 0.90
C MET A 1 -25.39 4.67 2.18
N GLY A 2 -26.49 3.91 2.26
CA GLY A 2 -27.22 3.75 3.51
C GLY A 2 -26.45 2.80 4.43
N MET A 3 -26.63 2.94 5.74
CA MET A 3 -26.04 1.98 6.68
C MET A 3 -26.67 0.59 6.48
N PRO A 4 -25.91 -0.51 6.62
CA PRO A 4 -26.45 -1.85 6.50
C PRO A 4 -27.55 -2.08 7.53
N VAL A 5 -28.75 -2.42 7.06
CA VAL A 5 -29.92 -2.72 7.91
C VAL A 5 -29.85 -4.18 8.34
N ILE A 6 -30.08 -4.44 9.63
CA ILE A 6 -30.05 -5.79 10.20
C ILE A 6 -31.18 -6.62 9.58
N PRO A 7 -30.91 -7.84 9.06
CA PRO A 7 -31.94 -8.72 8.51
C PRO A 7 -33.02 -9.06 9.55
N PRO A 8 -34.30 -9.18 9.15
CA PRO A 8 -35.38 -9.53 10.06
C PRO A 8 -35.30 -10.99 10.53
N ASP A 9 -34.64 -11.87 9.76
CA ASP A 9 -34.55 -13.31 10.03
C ASP A 9 -33.71 -13.61 11.29
N ARG A 10 -34.19 -14.57 12.09
CA ARG A 10 -33.53 -15.01 13.33
C ARG A 10 -33.29 -16.52 13.31
N PRO A 11 -32.16 -17.01 13.85
CA PRO A 11 -31.07 -16.26 14.50
C PRO A 11 -30.18 -15.50 13.50
N ILE A 12 -29.68 -14.31 13.90
CA ILE A 12 -28.71 -13.57 13.08
C ILE A 12 -27.44 -14.41 12.98
N ARG A 13 -27.06 -14.80 11.76
CA ARG A 13 -25.80 -15.52 11.53
C ARG A 13 -24.57 -14.62 11.68
N ARG A 14 -24.62 -13.39 11.18
CA ARG A 14 -23.48 -12.45 11.18
C ARG A 14 -23.89 -11.01 10.89
N ILE A 15 -23.24 -10.04 11.55
CA ILE A 15 -23.27 -8.63 11.16
C ILE A 15 -22.06 -8.38 10.25
N PRO A 16 -22.26 -7.94 8.99
CA PRO A 16 -21.13 -7.67 8.09
C PRO A 16 -20.34 -6.45 8.60
N ASN A 17 -19.15 -6.68 9.16
CA ASN A 17 -18.20 -5.63 9.59
C ASN A 17 -16.91 -5.63 8.74
N ASP A 18 -16.86 -6.41 7.66
CA ASP A 18 -15.62 -6.63 6.89
C ASP A 18 -15.36 -5.61 5.79
N ARG A 19 -16.29 -4.68 5.60
CA ARG A 19 -16.18 -3.65 4.59
C ARG A 19 -16.20 -2.29 5.25
N PHE A 20 -15.03 -1.66 5.28
CA PHE A 20 -14.97 -0.21 5.39
C PHE A 20 -15.82 0.38 4.26
N PRO A 21 -16.65 1.41 4.51
CA PRO A 21 -17.51 2.04 3.51
C PRO A 21 -16.72 2.89 2.49
N MET A 22 -15.49 2.48 2.18
CA MET A 22 -14.64 3.16 1.21
C MET A 22 -15.17 2.90 -0.19
N ASN A 23 -15.22 3.98 -0.97
CA ASN A 23 -15.55 3.91 -2.38
C ASN A 23 -14.47 3.10 -3.11
N PRO A 24 -14.77 1.93 -3.70
CA PRO A 24 -13.77 1.12 -4.41
C PRO A 24 -13.22 1.79 -5.69
N TYR A 25 -13.81 2.91 -6.10
CA TYR A 25 -13.36 3.74 -7.22
C TYR A 25 -12.78 5.09 -6.78
N GLY A 26 -12.68 5.30 -5.47
CA GLY A 26 -12.14 6.53 -4.94
C GLY A 26 -10.61 6.59 -5.06
N TRP A 27 -10.07 7.76 -4.73
CA TRP A 27 -8.65 8.06 -4.81
C TRP A 27 -7.86 7.58 -3.58
N GLN A 28 -8.54 7.07 -2.55
CA GLN A 28 -7.95 6.66 -1.28
C GLN A 28 -6.92 5.54 -1.44
N GLU A 29 -7.20 4.53 -2.28
CA GLU A 29 -6.25 3.44 -2.58
C GLU A 29 -4.90 3.99 -3.09
N TYR A 30 -4.95 5.01 -3.95
CA TYR A 30 -3.75 5.64 -4.50
C TYR A 30 -3.01 6.48 -3.47
N CYS A 31 -3.71 7.17 -2.57
CA CYS A 31 -3.07 7.90 -1.48
C CYS A 31 -2.32 6.98 -0.52
N VAL A 32 -2.92 5.83 -0.16
CA VAL A 32 -2.26 4.83 0.70
C VAL A 32 -1.06 4.22 -0.02
N CYS A 33 -1.20 3.89 -1.31
CA CYS A 33 -0.10 3.42 -2.15
C CYS A 33 1.06 4.43 -2.19
N PHE A 34 0.76 5.70 -2.47
CA PHE A 34 1.76 6.76 -2.50
C PHE A 34 2.45 6.94 -1.14
N ALA A 35 1.68 7.01 -0.05
CA ALA A 35 2.24 7.19 1.29
C ALA A 35 3.17 6.05 1.70
N THR A 36 2.80 4.79 1.39
CA THR A 36 3.63 3.62 1.72
C THR A 36 4.85 3.47 0.82
N LEU A 37 4.75 3.81 -0.47
CA LEU A 37 5.91 3.89 -1.37
C LEU A 37 6.86 5.01 -0.97
N LEU A 38 6.34 6.18 -0.60
CA LEU A 38 7.14 7.28 -0.08
C LEU A 38 7.91 6.83 1.17
N PHE A 39 7.20 6.22 2.12
CA PHE A 39 7.81 5.73 3.37
C PHE A 39 8.94 4.71 3.13
N THR A 40 8.76 3.75 2.22
CA THR A 40 9.82 2.78 1.90
C THR A 40 10.94 3.40 1.07
N GLY A 41 10.61 4.37 0.22
CA GLY A 41 11.56 5.16 -0.56
C GLY A 41 12.48 6.01 0.30
N LEU A 42 12.03 6.50 1.46
CA LEU A 42 12.88 7.24 2.40
C LEU A 42 14.12 6.44 2.83
N HIS A 43 14.00 5.12 3.03
CA HIS A 43 15.17 4.28 3.37
C HIS A 43 16.16 4.21 2.21
N VAL A 44 15.66 4.19 0.98
CA VAL A 44 16.50 4.22 -0.23
C VAL A 44 17.17 5.58 -0.40
N LEU A 45 16.55 6.69 0.01
CA LEU A 45 17.19 8.02 -0.01
C LEU A 45 18.46 8.06 0.86
N GLY A 46 18.54 7.23 1.91
CA GLY A 46 19.74 7.02 2.73
C GLY A 46 20.88 6.26 2.04
N TRP A 47 20.86 6.11 0.71
CA TRP A 47 21.83 5.31 -0.06
C TRP A 47 23.30 5.67 0.20
N ASN A 48 23.55 6.96 0.45
CA ASN A 48 24.87 7.55 0.63
C ASN A 48 25.18 7.93 2.08
N PHE A 49 24.43 7.40 3.06
CA PHE A 49 24.79 7.58 4.46
C PHE A 49 26.16 6.99 4.77
N SER A 50 26.83 7.60 5.73
CA SER A 50 28.16 7.20 6.20
C SER A 50 27.99 6.11 7.26
N PHE A 51 28.46 4.90 6.93
CA PHE A 51 28.43 3.76 7.85
C PHE A 51 29.84 3.44 8.34
N PRO A 52 30.00 2.97 9.59
CA PRO A 52 31.29 2.55 10.13
C PRO A 52 31.96 1.43 9.34
N THR A 53 31.17 0.51 8.78
CA THR A 53 31.68 -0.62 7.98
C THR A 53 31.05 -0.71 6.60
N ALA A 54 31.78 -1.29 5.65
CA ALA A 54 31.27 -1.56 4.31
C ALA A 54 30.12 -2.58 4.30
N LEU A 55 30.10 -3.50 5.27
CA LEU A 55 29.05 -4.51 5.42
C LEU A 55 27.73 -3.88 5.87
N GLU A 56 27.75 -3.01 6.88
CA GLU A 56 26.57 -2.26 7.34
C GLU A 56 25.94 -1.45 6.20
N ARG A 57 26.78 -0.72 5.44
CA ARG A 57 26.31 0.00 4.24
C ARG A 57 25.68 -0.91 3.20
N MET A 58 26.26 -2.08 2.95
CA MET A 58 25.73 -3.03 1.96
C MET A 58 24.41 -3.63 2.44
N LEU A 59 24.31 -4.03 3.70
CA LEU A 59 23.09 -4.55 4.31
C LEU A 59 21.98 -3.52 4.34
N TRP A 60 22.29 -2.24 4.60
CA TRP A 60 21.34 -1.14 4.50
C TRP A 60 20.76 -1.00 3.10
N ARG A 61 21.63 -0.97 2.08
CA ARG A 61 21.23 -0.85 0.66
C ARG A 61 20.39 -2.01 0.19
N VAL A 62 20.77 -3.24 0.55
CA VAL A 62 20.01 -4.44 0.19
C VAL A 62 18.66 -4.46 0.91
N SER A 63 18.62 -4.15 2.20
CA SER A 63 17.38 -4.15 2.99
C SER A 63 16.41 -3.06 2.56
N SER A 64 16.90 -1.86 2.26
CA SER A 64 16.10 -0.73 1.77
C SER A 64 15.51 -1.02 0.38
N LEU A 65 16.31 -1.55 -0.55
CA LEU A 65 15.83 -1.99 -1.86
C LEU A 65 14.81 -3.13 -1.75
N LEU A 66 15.06 -4.11 -0.87
CA LEU A 66 14.13 -5.21 -0.65
C LEU A 66 12.77 -4.69 -0.19
N LEU A 67 12.73 -3.81 0.82
CA LEU A 67 11.49 -3.19 1.29
C LEU A 67 10.77 -2.45 0.16
N PHE A 68 11.48 -1.58 -0.55
CA PHE A 68 10.90 -0.78 -1.62
C PHE A 68 10.34 -1.66 -2.74
N CYS A 69 11.09 -2.64 -3.22
CA CYS A 69 10.69 -3.54 -4.30
C CYS A 69 9.51 -4.44 -3.90
N VAL A 70 9.51 -4.99 -2.68
CA VAL A 70 8.39 -5.80 -2.18
C VAL A 70 7.11 -4.96 -2.10
N THR A 71 7.19 -3.76 -1.53
CA THR A 71 6.05 -2.84 -1.44
C THR A 71 5.57 -2.40 -2.82
N ALA A 72 6.46 -2.04 -3.74
CA ALA A 72 6.10 -1.66 -5.11
C ALA A 72 5.45 -2.80 -5.88
N THR A 73 6.01 -4.01 -5.79
CA THR A 73 5.46 -5.19 -6.46
C THR A 73 4.07 -5.52 -5.93
N PHE A 74 3.88 -5.52 -4.60
CA PHE A 74 2.57 -5.72 -3.99
C PHE A 74 1.53 -4.72 -4.51
N TRP A 75 1.88 -3.43 -4.57
CA TRP A 75 0.98 -2.40 -5.07
C TRP A 75 0.67 -2.51 -6.56
N VAL A 76 1.63 -2.90 -7.39
CA VAL A 76 1.40 -3.15 -8.81
C VAL A 76 0.41 -4.30 -8.98
N LEU A 77 0.62 -5.41 -8.27
CA LEU A 77 -0.25 -6.58 -8.33
C LEU A 77 -1.66 -6.27 -7.81
N GLU A 78 -1.78 -5.60 -6.67
CA GLU A 78 -3.08 -5.18 -6.12
C GLU A 78 -3.80 -4.19 -7.02
N THR A 79 -3.09 -3.24 -7.64
CA THR A 79 -3.69 -2.29 -8.59
C THR A 79 -4.19 -3.02 -9.83
N MET A 80 -3.40 -3.95 -10.39
CA MET A 80 -3.81 -4.77 -11.52
C MET A 80 -5.03 -5.63 -11.18
N ALA A 81 -5.02 -6.29 -10.02
CA ALA A 81 -6.13 -7.10 -9.52
C ALA A 81 -7.39 -6.26 -9.27
N SER A 82 -7.24 -5.07 -8.67
CA SER A 82 -8.31 -4.10 -8.43
C SER A 82 -8.93 -3.65 -9.75
N TRP A 83 -8.12 -3.27 -10.73
CA TRP A 83 -8.61 -2.85 -12.05
C TRP A 83 -9.36 -3.95 -12.78
N LYS A 84 -8.89 -5.19 -12.68
CA LYS A 84 -9.59 -6.36 -13.23
C LYS A 84 -10.92 -6.61 -12.52
N ARG A 85 -10.92 -6.63 -11.18
CA ARG A 85 -12.09 -6.85 -10.32
C ARG A 85 -13.18 -5.81 -10.53
N LEU A 86 -12.77 -4.56 -10.70
CA LEU A 86 -13.65 -3.41 -10.87
C LEU A 86 -14.00 -3.13 -12.35
N GLY A 87 -13.44 -3.90 -13.29
CA GLY A 87 -13.70 -3.75 -14.72
C GLY A 87 -13.27 -2.40 -15.31
N ARG A 88 -12.26 -1.73 -14.72
CA ARG A 88 -11.83 -0.38 -15.12
C ARG A 88 -11.39 -0.33 -16.58
N TRP A 89 -10.72 -1.37 -17.08
CA TRP A 89 -10.35 -1.49 -18.49
C TRP A 89 -11.57 -1.44 -19.43
N LYS A 90 -12.63 -2.16 -19.10
CA LYS A 90 -13.88 -2.14 -19.88
C LYS A 90 -14.57 -0.78 -19.79
N TRP A 91 -14.55 -0.16 -18.61
CA TRP A 91 -15.07 1.19 -18.42
C TRP A 91 -14.32 2.22 -19.27
N ILE A 92 -12.98 2.19 -19.29
CA ILE A 92 -12.14 3.08 -20.12
C ILE A 92 -12.43 2.83 -21.60
N TYR A 93 -12.45 1.57 -22.04
CA TYR A 93 -12.75 1.21 -23.43
C TYR A 93 -14.10 1.76 -23.87
N LEU A 94 -15.17 1.54 -23.09
CA LEU A 94 -16.51 2.05 -23.39
C LEU A 94 -16.56 3.58 -23.35
N ARG A 95 -15.83 4.21 -22.43
CA ARG A 95 -15.75 5.68 -22.36
C ARG A 95 -15.13 6.29 -23.60
N LEU A 96 -14.17 5.61 -24.22
CA LEU A 96 -13.48 6.06 -25.44
C LEU A 96 -14.25 5.69 -26.72
N THR A 97 -14.95 4.56 -26.74
CA THR A 97 -15.60 4.04 -27.96
C THR A 97 -17.10 4.32 -28.06
N ASP A 98 -17.85 4.16 -26.97
CA ASP A 98 -19.32 4.24 -26.98
C ASP A 98 -19.90 4.70 -25.63
N ARG A 99 -20.21 6.00 -25.56
CA ARG A 99 -20.82 6.62 -24.37
C ARG A 99 -22.23 6.12 -24.06
N LYS A 100 -22.99 5.59 -25.03
CA LYS A 100 -24.35 5.08 -24.78
C LYS A 100 -24.30 3.76 -24.01
N ARG A 101 -23.46 2.82 -24.47
CA ARG A 101 -23.24 1.54 -23.77
C ARG A 101 -22.55 1.71 -22.42
N LEU A 102 -21.82 2.80 -22.23
CA LEU A 102 -21.25 3.15 -20.93
C LEU A 102 -22.34 3.36 -19.86
N ALA A 103 -23.41 4.09 -20.17
CA ALA A 103 -24.49 4.37 -19.22
C ALA A 103 -25.19 3.08 -18.76
N GLU A 104 -25.43 2.14 -19.68
CA GLU A 104 -25.96 0.81 -19.36
C GLU A 104 -24.99 0.01 -18.49
N TYR A 105 -23.70 0.04 -18.82
CA TYR A 105 -22.66 -0.63 -18.05
C TYR A 105 -22.54 -0.08 -16.62
N GLU A 106 -22.62 1.24 -16.45
CA GLU A 106 -22.58 1.90 -15.14
C GLU A 106 -23.82 1.54 -14.30
N LYS A 107 -25.00 1.50 -14.91
CA LYS A 107 -26.23 1.06 -14.24
C LYS A 107 -26.12 -0.39 -13.77
N ALA A 108 -25.81 -1.33 -14.68
CA ALA A 108 -25.62 -2.75 -14.36
C ALA A 108 -24.47 -3.00 -13.35
N ARG A 109 -23.52 -2.08 -13.26
CA ARG A 109 -22.44 -2.11 -12.26
C ARG A 109 -22.92 -1.65 -10.89
N SER A 110 -23.70 -0.57 -10.82
CA SER A 110 -24.28 -0.08 -9.56
C SER A 110 -25.18 -1.14 -8.91
N GLU A 111 -25.99 -1.83 -9.70
CA GLU A 111 -26.85 -2.94 -9.25
C GLU A 111 -26.02 -4.10 -8.68
N ARG A 112 -24.91 -4.48 -9.34
CA ARG A 112 -23.98 -5.50 -8.83
C ARG A 112 -23.30 -5.12 -7.51
N LEU A 113 -23.01 -3.83 -7.31
CA LEU A 113 -22.43 -3.33 -6.05
C LEU A 113 -23.44 -3.42 -4.91
N ASN A 114 -24.70 -3.04 -5.16
CA ASN A 114 -25.76 -3.16 -4.17
C ASN A 114 -26.06 -4.63 -3.81
N GLN A 115 -26.07 -5.53 -4.79
CA GLN A 115 -26.22 -6.97 -4.53
C GLN A 115 -25.02 -7.57 -3.79
N GLN A 116 -23.83 -7.00 -3.93
CA GLN A 116 -22.61 -7.46 -3.26
C GLN A 116 -22.60 -7.22 -1.75
N GLU A 117 -23.43 -6.32 -1.21
CA GLU A 117 -23.59 -6.18 0.26
C GLU A 117 -24.14 -7.47 0.89
N ALA A 118 -24.84 -8.30 0.13
CA ALA A 118 -25.44 -9.56 0.57
C ALA A 118 -24.57 -10.80 0.30
N ARG A 119 -23.27 -10.64 -0.01
CA ARG A 119 -22.42 -11.76 -0.45
C ARG A 119 -22.01 -12.69 0.70
N GLU A 120 -22.09 -13.99 0.45
CA GLU A 120 -21.62 -15.06 1.33
C GLU A 120 -20.13 -14.93 1.69
N PRO A 121 -19.73 -15.38 2.90
CA PRO A 121 -18.38 -15.21 3.41
C PRO A 121 -17.34 -15.90 2.53
N THR A 122 -16.25 -15.19 2.24
CA THR A 122 -15.05 -15.77 1.62
C THR A 122 -14.50 -16.87 2.51
N GLN A 123 -14.35 -18.08 1.95
CA GLN A 123 -13.62 -19.15 2.59
C GLN A 123 -12.14 -18.75 2.66
N LEU A 124 -11.50 -19.05 3.80
CA LEU A 124 -10.13 -18.66 4.14
C LEU A 124 -9.12 -19.05 3.05
N PRO A 125 -7.97 -18.35 2.98
CA PRO A 125 -7.00 -18.52 1.91
C PRO A 125 -6.55 -19.98 1.80
N LEU A 126 -6.39 -20.40 0.56
CA LEU A 126 -5.99 -21.76 0.24
C LEU A 126 -4.51 -21.96 0.64
N PRO A 127 -4.09 -23.17 1.06
CA PRO A 127 -2.77 -23.38 1.64
C PRO A 127 -1.60 -22.82 0.81
N TRP A 128 -1.70 -22.79 -0.52
CA TRP A 128 -0.65 -22.24 -1.40
C TRP A 128 -0.47 -20.73 -1.27
N GLU A 129 -1.53 -19.97 -1.01
CA GLU A 129 -1.43 -18.50 -0.81
C GLU A 129 -0.62 -18.23 0.46
N PHE A 130 -0.88 -19.00 1.51
CA PHE A 130 -0.10 -18.92 2.75
C PHE A 130 1.38 -19.23 2.52
N TRP A 131 1.68 -20.37 1.87
CA TRP A 131 3.07 -20.80 1.65
C TRP A 131 3.86 -19.91 0.69
N THR A 132 3.20 -19.19 -0.21
CA THR A 132 3.86 -18.22 -1.11
C THR A 132 4.10 -16.86 -0.43
N ILE A 133 3.18 -16.39 0.41
CA ILE A 133 3.29 -15.10 1.10
C ILE A 133 4.25 -15.18 2.30
N LEU A 134 4.25 -16.29 3.04
CA LEU A 134 5.06 -16.47 4.25
C LEU A 134 6.56 -16.16 4.07
N PRO A 135 7.28 -16.72 3.09
CA PRO A 135 8.71 -16.43 2.93
C PRO A 135 8.97 -14.95 2.60
N ILE A 136 8.11 -14.33 1.79
CA ILE A 136 8.20 -12.90 1.46
C ILE A 136 8.00 -12.06 2.73
N ALA A 137 7.02 -12.41 3.56
CA ALA A 137 6.76 -11.74 4.83
C ALA A 137 7.93 -11.86 5.81
N ILE A 138 8.56 -13.04 5.89
CA ILE A 138 9.75 -13.25 6.73
C ILE A 138 10.91 -12.39 6.23
N LEU A 139 11.20 -12.41 4.93
CA LEU A 139 12.28 -11.59 4.35
C LEU A 139 12.04 -10.09 4.58
N TYR A 140 10.80 -9.63 4.37
CA TYR A 140 10.41 -8.26 4.68
C TYR A 140 10.60 -7.94 6.17
N GLY A 141 10.18 -8.83 7.07
CA GLY A 141 10.30 -8.66 8.51
C GLY A 141 11.76 -8.57 8.97
N VAL A 142 12.63 -9.43 8.46
CA VAL A 142 14.08 -9.42 8.77
C VAL A 142 14.74 -8.14 8.25
N ALA A 143 14.50 -7.77 6.99
CA ALA A 143 15.02 -6.53 6.42
C ALA A 143 14.53 -5.30 7.18
N ARG A 144 13.25 -5.30 7.60
CA ARG A 144 12.65 -4.22 8.39
C ARG A 144 13.28 -4.10 9.77
N LEU A 145 13.48 -5.22 10.45
CA LEU A 145 14.12 -5.24 11.77
C LEU A 145 15.56 -4.73 11.66
N TYR A 146 16.29 -5.16 10.63
CA TYR A 146 17.65 -4.70 10.38
C TYR A 146 17.71 -3.18 10.18
N LEU A 147 16.88 -2.60 9.30
CA LEU A 147 16.87 -1.14 9.08
C LEU A 147 16.57 -0.35 10.36
N ILE A 148 15.66 -0.86 11.21
CA ILE A 148 15.35 -0.23 12.50
C ILE A 148 16.58 -0.27 13.42
N VAL A 149 17.20 -1.43 13.57
CA VAL A 149 18.39 -1.60 14.42
C VAL A 149 19.54 -0.75 13.91
N GLU A 150 19.83 -0.78 12.62
CA GLU A 150 20.92 -0.02 11.99
C GLU A 150 20.72 1.49 12.17
N ALA A 151 19.49 2.01 12.03
CA ALA A 151 19.21 3.43 12.25
C ALA A 151 19.57 3.91 13.67
N PHE A 152 19.47 3.05 14.69
CA PHE A 152 19.95 3.38 16.03
C PHE A 152 21.46 3.20 16.17
N LEU A 153 22.04 2.19 15.50
CA LEU A 153 23.49 1.97 15.52
C LEU A 153 24.26 3.10 14.83
N GLU A 154 23.71 3.73 13.79
CA GLU A 154 24.30 4.89 13.13
C GLU A 154 24.56 6.06 14.10
N LEU A 155 23.74 6.21 15.15
CA LEU A 155 23.93 7.25 16.17
C LEU A 155 25.24 7.10 16.95
N ARG A 156 25.87 5.92 16.93
CA ARG A 156 27.16 5.68 17.61
C ARG A 156 28.33 6.36 16.93
N ALA A 157 28.20 6.69 15.64
CA ALA A 157 29.28 7.19 14.80
C ALA A 157 28.71 8.14 13.74
N LEU A 158 28.22 9.29 14.21
CA LEU A 158 27.68 10.34 13.35
C LEU A 158 28.79 11.04 12.57
N ASP A 159 28.45 11.48 11.35
CA ASP A 159 29.32 12.31 10.55
C ASP A 159 29.58 13.66 11.24
N GLY A 160 30.78 14.21 11.06
CA GLY A 160 31.19 15.48 11.67
C GLY A 160 30.27 16.65 11.29
N THR A 161 29.65 16.57 10.11
CA THR A 161 28.66 17.54 9.61
C THR A 161 27.43 17.64 10.50
N ALA A 162 27.06 16.59 11.24
CA ALA A 162 25.93 16.59 12.15
C ALA A 162 26.13 17.51 13.38
N PHE A 163 27.38 17.87 13.69
CA PHE A 163 27.72 18.77 14.79
C PHE A 163 27.85 20.23 14.35
N VAL A 164 27.77 20.52 13.05
CA VAL A 164 27.82 21.89 12.53
C VAL A 164 26.47 22.57 12.76
N ASN A 165 26.49 23.77 13.33
CA ASN A 165 25.28 24.56 13.50
C ASN A 165 24.71 24.94 12.14
N VAL A 166 23.41 24.69 11.94
CA VAL A 166 22.67 25.18 10.78
C VAL A 166 22.40 26.67 10.99
N GLU A 167 22.95 27.53 10.14
CA GLU A 167 22.66 28.97 10.15
C GLU A 167 21.28 29.22 9.51
N TRP A 168 20.23 29.09 10.32
CA TRP A 168 18.84 29.24 9.88
C TRP A 168 18.54 30.61 9.24
N SER A 169 19.33 31.64 9.55
CA SER A 169 19.23 32.99 8.98
C SER A 169 19.44 33.03 7.47
N ASP A 170 20.25 32.12 6.91
CA ASP A 170 20.56 32.08 5.47
C ASP A 170 19.39 31.56 4.62
N PHE A 171 18.49 30.79 5.23
CA PHE A 171 17.31 30.24 4.55
C PHE A 171 16.13 31.22 4.52
N LEU A 172 16.17 32.27 5.35
CA LEU A 172 15.19 33.33 5.33
C LEU A 172 15.59 34.33 4.24
N PRO A 173 14.73 34.61 3.25
CA PRO A 173 15.02 35.65 2.27
C PRO A 173 15.13 36.99 3.02
N HIS A 174 16.35 37.48 3.13
CA HIS A 174 16.68 38.79 3.65
C HIS A 174 16.76 39.78 2.49
N ILE A 175 16.27 41.01 2.72
CA ILE A 175 16.35 42.15 1.79
C ILE A 175 17.64 42.91 2.06
#